data_AF-A0A2U3NBZ3-F1
#
_entry.id   AF-A0A2U3NBZ3-F1
#
_cell.length_a   1.000
_cell.length_b   1.000
_cell.length_c   1.000
_cell.angle_alpha   90.00
_cell.angle_beta   90.00
_cell.angle_gamma   90.00
#
_symmetry.space_group_name_H-M   'P 1'
#
loop_
_entity.id
_entity.type
_entity.pdbx_description
1 polymer ?
#
loop_
_entity_poly.entity_id
_entity_poly.type
_entity_poly.pdbx_seq_one_letter_code
_entity_poly.pdbx_strand_id
1 'polypeptide(L)'
;VSQTGDDAPTGPIRGQLQPPPGRRPPEPGGVREPTRQRNIAGDLVAAALLVTALLLPWNLYFGMAIPGSSKPLLAVLFVATLLALLSIALAGSWRSSSAKFNAALAGRLRLALNSPYALLVLGFVAFDVYETVRFGGTVNVPGGVGPGAWVGIAGALLSARPVVRAADDGGDNGRSVRIIGYASMVGAALSFAFNLFWRVRYALQSAGGSDFGKQNIAVIATAVVYGVVALIAVVVGSRWLLRSTRASRLATVALGVSTLVAGILVWILPAGRDIDAFHGIAQNTSTAGVGFEGYLAWAAAAAIFAPPALLARRNPSAKEENAWRAAARNGLLLIIVWCLGSMAMRITDLAVGVALNYPFSRYDSMVLAAFDLTTALLAVWLRINLGNDAVSARLISSLCGLVATLSITRVVVGVALAPRFEESPNAPAPNPVYGNNLAQQITSTFDVALCVLALCILAAAVITGQLGARRVRRRRRRPTHTRGGPAGTHPGPAAPTTRIPVGHAAPPSAAATTRIPTGGAAPQLAGSPRIFRGDDSATRQIPVQKPRIFRPPQDPR
;
A
#
# COMPACT_ATOMS: atom_id res chain seq x y z
N VAL A 1 92.39 7.61 -0.67
CA VAL A 1 92.23 9.02 -0.21
C VAL A 1 91.10 9.07 0.79
N SER A 2 91.28 9.87 1.85
CA SER A 2 90.40 10.29 2.95
C SER A 2 88.96 9.75 3.08
N GLN A 3 88.61 9.36 4.31
CA GLN A 3 87.25 9.41 4.85
C GLN A 3 87.10 10.67 5.74
N THR A 4 86.09 11.49 5.45
CA THR A 4 85.44 12.53 6.28
C THR A 4 84.14 12.92 5.54
N GLY A 5 83.04 13.37 6.16
CA GLY A 5 82.71 13.52 7.57
C GLY A 5 81.24 14.02 7.73
N ASP A 6 80.80 14.17 8.98
CA ASP A 6 79.73 15.06 9.47
C ASP A 6 78.25 14.83 9.05
N ASP A 7 77.57 14.09 9.94
CA ASP A 7 76.37 14.51 10.70
C ASP A 7 74.93 14.56 10.12
N ALA A 8 73.99 14.59 11.07
CA ALA A 8 72.55 14.32 10.95
C ALA A 8 71.71 15.64 11.15
N PRO A 9 70.40 15.70 11.55
CA PRO A 9 69.61 14.76 12.36
C PRO A 9 68.08 14.65 12.06
N THR A 10 67.38 13.95 12.97
CA THR A 10 65.92 13.99 13.27
C THR A 10 64.90 13.41 12.27
N GLY A 11 64.23 12.34 12.71
CA GLY A 11 62.92 11.89 12.25
C GLY A 11 62.18 11.17 13.41
N PRO A 12 60.88 11.41 13.66
CA PRO A 12 60.23 10.99 14.90
C PRO A 12 59.86 9.50 14.93
N ILE A 13 60.15 8.84 16.04
CA ILE A 13 59.76 7.45 16.32
C ILE A 13 58.24 7.35 16.41
N ARG A 14 57.59 6.82 15.37
CA ARG A 14 56.18 6.43 15.42
C ARG A 14 56.03 5.13 16.21
N GLY A 15 55.88 5.26 17.52
CA GLY A 15 55.51 4.15 18.39
C GLY A 15 54.22 3.49 17.90
N GLN A 16 54.30 2.22 17.50
CA GLN A 16 53.10 1.43 17.21
C GLN A 16 52.34 1.21 18.53
N LEU A 17 51.15 1.80 18.62
CA LEU A 17 50.26 1.65 19.77
C LEU A 17 49.68 0.22 19.75
N GLN A 18 50.42 -0.70 20.37
CA GLN A 18 50.08 -2.12 20.44
C GLN A 18 48.71 -2.26 21.14
N PRO A 19 47.70 -2.87 20.50
CA PRO A 19 46.36 -2.92 21.07
C PRO A 19 46.35 -3.77 22.35
N PRO A 20 45.67 -3.34 23.42
CA PRO A 20 45.76 -3.98 24.72
C PRO A 20 45.28 -5.44 24.67
N PRO A 21 46.06 -6.41 25.18
CA PRO A 21 45.67 -7.81 25.19
C PRO A 21 44.45 -8.01 26.10
N GLY A 22 43.31 -8.36 25.51
CA GLY A 22 42.05 -8.54 26.24
C GLY A 22 40.79 -8.26 25.42
N ARG A 23 40.87 -7.41 24.38
CA ARG A 23 39.76 -7.31 23.40
C ARG A 23 39.76 -8.54 22.49
N ARG A 24 39.02 -9.58 22.89
CA ARG A 24 38.53 -10.59 21.96
C ARG A 24 37.85 -9.87 20.78
N PRO A 25 38.12 -10.22 19.52
CA PRO A 25 37.29 -9.75 18.41
C PRO A 25 35.85 -10.24 18.66
N PRO A 26 34.81 -9.44 18.34
CA PRO A 26 33.43 -9.85 18.55
C PRO A 26 33.15 -11.11 17.72
N GLU A 27 32.65 -12.16 18.38
CA GLU A 27 32.48 -13.47 17.75
C GLU A 27 31.60 -13.37 16.50
N PRO A 28 32.02 -13.94 15.34
CA PRO A 28 31.35 -13.73 14.06
C PRO A 28 29.96 -14.38 13.94
N GLY A 29 29.50 -15.12 14.95
CA GLY A 29 28.18 -15.77 14.97
C GLY A 29 27.02 -14.78 14.97
N GLY A 30 26.96 -13.89 15.98
CA GLY A 30 25.78 -13.05 16.27
C GLY A 30 25.35 -12.06 15.18
N VAL A 31 26.15 -11.85 14.14
CA VAL A 31 25.79 -11.01 12.97
C VAL A 31 25.41 -11.85 11.72
N ARG A 32 25.83 -13.13 11.66
CA ARG A 32 25.53 -14.05 10.56
C ARG A 32 24.13 -14.69 10.70
N GLU A 33 23.71 -15.02 11.91
CA GLU A 33 22.39 -15.61 12.16
C GLU A 33 21.20 -14.71 11.79
N PRO A 34 21.13 -13.43 12.24
CA PRO A 34 19.98 -12.57 11.93
C PRO A 34 19.90 -12.18 10.45
N THR A 35 20.97 -12.30 9.67
CA THR A 35 20.89 -12.16 8.20
C THR A 35 20.40 -13.46 7.53
N ARG A 36 20.87 -14.63 7.98
CA ARG A 36 20.40 -15.94 7.49
C ARG A 36 18.89 -16.12 7.68
N GLN A 37 18.35 -15.88 8.88
CA GLN A 37 16.90 -16.02 9.17
C GLN A 37 16.04 -15.15 8.23
N ARG A 38 16.50 -13.94 7.91
CA ARG A 38 15.78 -13.00 7.04
C ARG A 38 15.83 -13.39 5.57
N ASN A 39 16.96 -13.93 5.11
CA ASN A 39 17.07 -14.44 3.75
C ASN A 39 16.17 -15.68 3.58
N ILE A 40 16.07 -16.55 4.60
CA ILE A 40 15.14 -17.70 4.61
C ILE A 40 13.68 -17.21 4.58
N ALA A 41 13.33 -16.20 5.39
CA ALA A 41 11.98 -15.63 5.35
C ALA A 41 11.65 -15.00 3.99
N GLY A 42 12.63 -14.37 3.32
CA GLY A 42 12.47 -13.86 1.95
C GLY A 42 12.26 -14.97 0.91
N ASP A 43 13.04 -16.05 0.99
CA ASP A 43 12.89 -17.24 0.14
C ASP A 43 11.53 -17.93 0.36
N LEU A 44 11.05 -18.03 1.60
CA LEU A 44 9.73 -18.59 1.91
C LEU A 44 8.57 -17.72 1.39
N VAL A 45 8.68 -16.39 1.51
CA VAL A 45 7.69 -15.46 0.93
C VAL A 45 7.70 -15.53 -0.59
N ALA A 46 8.87 -15.65 -1.23
CA ALA A 46 8.96 -15.86 -2.68
C ALA A 46 8.23 -17.14 -3.12
N ALA A 47 8.48 -18.27 -2.43
CA ALA A 47 7.82 -19.54 -2.70
C ALA A 47 6.30 -19.46 -2.49
N ALA A 48 5.84 -18.83 -1.40
CA ALA A 48 4.42 -18.67 -1.12
C ALA A 48 3.71 -17.83 -2.20
N LEU A 49 4.31 -16.73 -2.65
CA LEU A 49 3.78 -15.92 -3.76
C LEU A 49 3.74 -16.72 -5.06
N LEU A 50 4.81 -17.44 -5.42
CA LEU A 50 4.87 -18.27 -6.63
C LEU A 50 3.77 -19.36 -6.66
N VAL A 51 3.48 -19.99 -5.51
CA VAL A 51 2.38 -20.97 -5.40
C VAL A 51 1.00 -20.30 -5.46
N THR A 52 0.79 -19.19 -4.75
CA THR A 52 -0.47 -18.44 -4.81
C THR A 52 -0.76 -17.91 -6.22
N ALA A 53 0.27 -17.53 -6.99
CA ALA A 53 0.14 -17.08 -8.38
C ALA A 53 -0.46 -18.14 -9.33
N LEU A 54 -0.30 -19.44 -9.04
CA LEU A 54 -0.95 -20.51 -9.82
C LEU A 54 -2.46 -20.59 -9.56
N LEU A 55 -2.92 -20.21 -8.37
CA LEU A 55 -4.31 -20.31 -7.93
C LEU A 55 -5.15 -19.09 -8.33
N LEU A 56 -4.49 -18.02 -8.78
CA LEU A 56 -5.09 -16.76 -9.20
C LEU A 56 -5.23 -16.69 -10.74
N PRO A 57 -6.17 -15.87 -11.25
CA PRO A 57 -6.30 -15.65 -12.68
C PRO A 57 -5.20 -14.70 -13.20
N TRP A 58 -4.76 -14.95 -14.42
CA TRP A 58 -3.61 -14.26 -15.04
C TRP A 58 -4.04 -13.19 -16.03
N ASN A 59 -5.19 -13.37 -16.68
CA ASN A 59 -5.96 -12.36 -17.40
C ASN A 59 -7.44 -12.81 -17.43
N LEU A 60 -8.33 -12.10 -18.12
CA LEU A 60 -9.75 -12.50 -18.27
C LEU A 60 -9.96 -13.91 -18.82
N TYR A 61 -9.05 -14.39 -19.66
CA TYR A 61 -9.22 -15.56 -20.52
C TYR A 61 -8.37 -16.77 -20.10
N PHE A 62 -7.58 -16.64 -19.03
CA PHE A 62 -6.61 -17.64 -18.61
C PHE A 62 -6.32 -17.64 -17.11
N GLY A 63 -6.46 -18.81 -16.48
CA GLY A 63 -6.13 -19.08 -15.09
C GLY A 63 -6.79 -20.36 -14.57
N MET A 64 -6.32 -20.91 -13.44
CA MET A 64 -6.81 -22.20 -12.91
C MET A 64 -8.32 -22.24 -12.61
N ALA A 65 -8.97 -21.09 -12.42
CA ALA A 65 -10.41 -20.95 -12.17
C ALA A 65 -11.14 -20.19 -13.31
N ILE A 66 -10.53 -20.09 -14.50
CA ILE A 66 -11.10 -19.44 -15.69
C ILE A 66 -11.53 -20.53 -16.68
N PRO A 67 -12.84 -20.68 -16.99
CA PRO A 67 -13.32 -21.66 -17.98
C PRO A 67 -12.67 -21.48 -19.36
N GLY A 68 -12.45 -22.59 -20.08
CA GLY A 68 -11.82 -22.56 -21.40
C GLY A 68 -10.29 -22.38 -21.40
N SER A 69 -9.65 -22.19 -20.25
CA SER A 69 -8.19 -21.96 -20.14
C SER A 69 -7.34 -22.97 -20.92
N SER A 70 -6.41 -22.43 -21.71
CA SER A 70 -5.49 -23.20 -22.55
C SER A 70 -4.59 -24.14 -21.73
N LYS A 71 -4.84 -25.44 -21.84
CA LYS A 71 -4.05 -26.51 -21.21
C LYS A 71 -2.53 -26.42 -21.46
N PRO A 72 -2.02 -26.20 -22.69
CA PRO A 72 -0.57 -26.04 -22.89
C PRO A 72 -0.03 -24.75 -22.25
N LEU A 73 -0.80 -23.66 -22.17
CA LEU A 73 -0.36 -22.44 -21.50
C LEU A 73 -0.34 -22.61 -19.97
N LEU A 74 -1.27 -23.39 -19.40
CA LEU A 74 -1.21 -23.81 -17.98
C LEU A 74 0.05 -24.66 -17.71
N ALA A 75 0.43 -25.55 -18.63
CA ALA A 75 1.66 -26.33 -18.51
C ALA A 75 2.93 -25.46 -18.58
N VAL A 76 2.98 -24.48 -19.50
CA VAL A 76 4.08 -23.49 -19.56
C VAL A 76 4.18 -22.67 -18.27
N LEU A 77 3.05 -22.19 -17.73
CA LEU A 77 2.99 -21.49 -16.45
C LEU A 77 3.49 -22.38 -15.30
N PHE A 78 3.06 -23.64 -15.25
CA PHE A 78 3.50 -24.59 -14.23
C PHE A 78 5.01 -24.85 -14.30
N VAL A 79 5.57 -25.06 -15.51
CA VAL A 79 7.01 -25.26 -15.71
C VAL A 79 7.80 -24.00 -15.33
N ALA A 80 7.37 -22.81 -15.73
CA ALA A 80 8.01 -21.55 -15.32
C ALA A 80 8.02 -21.37 -13.80
N THR A 81 6.91 -21.72 -13.14
CA THR A 81 6.77 -21.69 -11.67
C THR A 81 7.67 -22.72 -11.00
N LEU A 82 7.76 -23.93 -11.56
CA LEU A 82 8.64 -24.99 -11.05
C LEU A 82 10.13 -24.60 -11.14
N LEU A 83 10.55 -23.95 -12.23
CA LEU A 83 11.91 -23.41 -12.37
C LEU A 83 12.19 -22.32 -11.32
N ALA A 84 11.24 -21.40 -11.10
CA ALA A 84 11.34 -20.37 -10.06
C ALA A 84 11.45 -20.97 -8.64
N LEU A 85 10.70 -22.04 -8.34
CA LEU A 85 10.78 -22.77 -7.07
C LEU A 85 12.10 -23.57 -6.94
N LEU A 86 12.55 -24.22 -8.01
CA LEU A 86 13.85 -24.91 -8.07
C LEU A 86 15.02 -23.95 -7.82
N SER A 87 14.89 -22.67 -8.23
CA SER A 87 15.88 -21.64 -7.91
C SER A 87 16.06 -21.45 -6.40
N ILE A 88 14.97 -21.55 -5.64
CA ILE A 88 14.96 -21.47 -4.17
C ILE A 88 15.51 -22.76 -3.56
N ALA A 89 15.16 -23.94 -4.09
CA ALA A 89 15.68 -25.21 -3.58
C ALA A 89 17.21 -25.34 -3.79
N LEU A 90 17.69 -25.11 -5.01
CA LEU A 90 19.08 -25.35 -5.42
C LEU A 90 20.04 -24.26 -4.91
N ALA A 91 19.64 -22.99 -5.02
CA ALA A 91 20.43 -21.81 -4.66
C ALA A 91 19.87 -21.04 -3.44
N GLY A 92 19.05 -21.71 -2.62
CA GLY A 92 18.44 -21.16 -1.42
C GLY A 92 19.43 -20.61 -0.38
N SER A 93 18.98 -19.61 0.37
CA SER A 93 19.74 -19.04 1.49
C SER A 93 20.00 -20.07 2.61
N TRP A 94 19.20 -21.14 2.71
CA TRP A 94 19.44 -22.25 3.63
C TRP A 94 20.84 -22.88 3.50
N ARG A 95 21.40 -22.90 2.28
CA ARG A 95 22.72 -23.46 1.92
C ARG A 95 23.88 -22.49 2.18
N SER A 96 23.63 -21.22 2.54
CA SER A 96 24.66 -20.20 2.69
C SER A 96 25.61 -20.40 3.88
N SER A 97 25.36 -21.42 4.71
CA SER A 97 26.24 -21.87 5.79
C SER A 97 27.26 -22.94 5.37
N SER A 98 27.14 -23.51 4.15
CA SER A 98 28.11 -24.47 3.63
C SER A 98 29.40 -23.79 3.20
N ALA A 99 30.55 -24.35 3.60
CA ALA A 99 31.88 -23.86 3.19
C ALA A 99 32.08 -23.89 1.66
N LYS A 100 31.34 -24.73 0.92
CA LYS A 100 31.39 -24.84 -0.55
C LYS A 100 30.42 -23.89 -1.28
N PHE A 101 29.73 -22.96 -0.58
CA PHE A 101 28.69 -22.11 -1.18
C PHE A 101 29.25 -20.93 -2.01
N ASN A 102 29.33 -21.11 -3.33
CA ASN A 102 29.63 -20.03 -4.28
C ASN A 102 28.40 -19.12 -4.48
N ALA A 103 28.41 -17.97 -3.81
CA ALA A 103 27.31 -16.99 -3.85
C ALA A 103 27.10 -16.34 -5.24
N ALA A 104 28.16 -16.19 -6.05
CA ALA A 104 28.05 -15.61 -7.39
C ALA A 104 27.38 -16.59 -8.36
N LEU A 105 27.74 -17.87 -8.29
CA LEU A 105 27.06 -18.94 -9.04
C LEU A 105 25.60 -19.09 -8.60
N ALA A 106 25.33 -19.05 -7.29
CA ALA A 106 23.98 -19.09 -6.75
C ALA A 106 23.12 -17.91 -7.23
N GLY A 107 23.67 -16.69 -7.29
CA GLY A 107 22.98 -15.52 -7.84
C GLY A 107 22.68 -15.65 -9.34
N ARG A 108 23.64 -16.13 -10.14
CA ARG A 108 23.43 -16.39 -11.59
C ARG A 108 22.36 -17.47 -11.82
N LEU A 109 22.39 -18.56 -11.06
CA LEU A 109 21.41 -19.65 -11.15
C LEU A 109 20.01 -19.18 -10.73
N ARG A 110 19.90 -18.36 -9.67
CA ARG A 110 18.64 -17.71 -9.28
C ARG A 110 18.08 -16.85 -10.41
N LEU A 111 18.89 -15.98 -11.01
CA LEU A 111 18.44 -15.14 -12.12
C LEU A 111 17.97 -16.00 -13.31
N ALA A 112 18.83 -16.93 -13.78
CA ALA A 112 18.55 -17.76 -14.96
C ALA A 112 17.27 -18.61 -14.83
N LEU A 113 16.99 -19.16 -13.64
CA LEU A 113 15.79 -19.97 -13.40
C LEU A 113 14.50 -19.14 -13.21
N ASN A 114 14.60 -17.83 -12.93
CA ASN A 114 13.43 -16.94 -12.85
C ASN A 114 13.20 -16.15 -14.16
N SER A 115 14.19 -16.06 -15.06
CA SER A 115 14.03 -15.43 -16.38
C SER A 115 12.83 -15.96 -17.19
N PRO A 116 12.55 -17.28 -17.27
CA PRO A 116 11.37 -17.79 -17.99
C PRO A 116 10.05 -17.25 -17.41
N TYR A 117 9.97 -17.06 -16.10
CA TYR A 117 8.80 -16.50 -15.43
C TYR A 117 8.60 -15.02 -15.78
N ALA A 118 9.68 -14.24 -15.78
CA ALA A 118 9.65 -12.84 -16.19
C ALA A 118 9.28 -12.68 -17.68
N LEU A 119 9.79 -13.56 -18.55
CA LEU A 119 9.43 -13.59 -19.97
C LEU A 119 7.96 -13.97 -20.19
N LEU A 120 7.41 -14.92 -19.42
CA LEU A 120 5.99 -15.27 -19.47
C LEU A 120 5.11 -14.07 -19.10
N VAL A 121 5.43 -13.36 -18.02
CA VAL A 121 4.71 -12.14 -17.60
C VAL A 121 4.81 -11.04 -18.68
N LEU A 122 5.98 -10.83 -19.28
CA LEU A 122 6.13 -9.90 -20.42
C LEU A 122 5.34 -10.34 -21.66
N GLY A 123 5.12 -11.64 -21.84
CA GLY A 123 4.23 -12.18 -22.88
C GLY A 123 2.77 -11.78 -22.66
N PHE A 124 2.26 -11.83 -21.43
CA PHE A 124 0.91 -11.35 -21.10
C PHE A 124 0.77 -9.83 -21.30
N VAL A 125 1.76 -9.04 -20.89
CA VAL A 125 1.82 -7.58 -21.15
C VAL A 125 1.75 -7.28 -22.65
N ALA A 126 2.61 -7.94 -23.45
CA ALA A 126 2.63 -7.75 -24.90
C ALA A 126 1.32 -8.21 -25.58
N PHE A 127 0.66 -9.24 -25.04
CA PHE A 127 -0.63 -9.72 -25.50
C PHE A 127 -1.77 -8.75 -25.18
N ASP A 128 -1.86 -8.19 -23.97
CA ASP A 128 -2.87 -7.17 -23.64
C ASP A 128 -2.71 -5.90 -24.50
N VAL A 129 -1.48 -5.45 -24.73
CA VAL A 129 -1.19 -4.34 -25.65
C VAL A 129 -1.63 -4.67 -27.08
N TYR A 130 -1.41 -5.90 -27.55
CA TYR A 130 -1.87 -6.35 -28.86
C TYR A 130 -3.41 -6.39 -28.95
N GLU A 131 -4.10 -7.01 -27.99
CA GLU A 131 -5.57 -7.07 -27.95
C GLU A 131 -6.18 -5.66 -27.89
N THR A 132 -5.64 -4.81 -27.01
CA THR A 132 -6.04 -3.41 -26.85
C THR A 132 -5.94 -2.61 -28.16
N VAL A 133 -4.88 -2.81 -28.96
CA VAL A 133 -4.73 -2.14 -30.26
C VAL A 133 -5.61 -2.80 -31.34
N ARG A 134 -5.77 -4.13 -31.30
CA ARG A 134 -6.51 -4.91 -32.30
C ARG A 134 -8.03 -4.78 -32.19
N PHE A 135 -8.54 -4.66 -30.97
CA PHE A 135 -9.97 -4.63 -30.61
C PHE A 135 -10.41 -3.29 -30.00
N GLY A 136 -9.52 -2.30 -29.88
CA GLY A 136 -9.87 -0.96 -29.41
C GLY A 136 -11.03 -0.35 -30.20
N GLY A 137 -11.97 0.27 -29.48
CA GLY A 137 -13.21 0.79 -30.08
C GLY A 137 -14.30 -0.25 -30.36
N THR A 138 -14.08 -1.53 -30.06
CA THR A 138 -15.10 -2.59 -30.13
C THR A 138 -15.67 -2.94 -28.75
N VAL A 139 -16.65 -3.84 -28.71
CA VAL A 139 -17.21 -4.41 -27.46
C VAL A 139 -16.34 -5.53 -26.85
N ASN A 140 -15.29 -5.99 -27.54
CA ASN A 140 -14.38 -6.99 -27.01
C ASN A 140 -13.46 -6.34 -25.97
N VAL A 141 -13.48 -6.86 -24.75
CA VAL A 141 -12.67 -6.38 -23.63
C VAL A 141 -11.27 -7.01 -23.72
N PRO A 142 -10.16 -6.23 -23.74
CA PRO A 142 -8.81 -6.77 -23.69
C PRO A 142 -8.58 -7.55 -22.39
N GLY A 143 -7.81 -8.64 -22.44
CA GLY A 143 -7.71 -9.56 -21.31
C GLY A 143 -7.10 -8.97 -20.03
N GLY A 144 -6.33 -7.89 -20.13
CA GLY A 144 -5.60 -7.28 -19.02
C GLY A 144 -4.44 -8.14 -18.51
N VAL A 145 -3.80 -7.65 -17.44
CA VAL A 145 -2.80 -8.40 -16.68
C VAL A 145 -3.32 -8.53 -15.25
N GLY A 146 -3.75 -9.73 -14.89
CA GLY A 146 -4.47 -10.03 -13.66
C GLY A 146 -3.59 -10.33 -12.42
N PRO A 147 -4.21 -10.58 -11.26
CA PRO A 147 -3.53 -10.70 -9.98
C PRO A 147 -2.54 -11.87 -9.90
N GLY A 148 -2.74 -12.95 -10.65
CA GLY A 148 -1.78 -14.05 -10.75
C GLY A 148 -0.42 -13.61 -11.31
N ALA A 149 -0.42 -12.75 -12.33
CA ALA A 149 0.80 -12.18 -12.87
C ALA A 149 1.47 -11.19 -11.90
N TRP A 150 0.70 -10.38 -11.15
CA TRP A 150 1.25 -9.45 -10.15
C TRP A 150 1.92 -10.17 -8.98
N VAL A 151 1.22 -11.17 -8.42
CA VAL A 151 1.72 -12.01 -7.32
C VAL A 151 2.91 -12.84 -7.81
N GLY A 152 2.83 -13.37 -9.03
CA GLY A 152 3.87 -14.15 -9.67
C GLY A 152 5.17 -13.39 -9.90
N ILE A 153 5.11 -12.20 -10.54
CA ILE A 153 6.32 -11.39 -10.77
C ILE A 153 6.94 -10.92 -9.45
N ALA A 154 6.13 -10.65 -8.42
CA ALA A 154 6.64 -10.30 -7.10
C ALA A 154 7.36 -11.49 -6.43
N GLY A 155 6.83 -12.72 -6.58
CA GLY A 155 7.51 -13.95 -6.16
C GLY A 155 8.84 -14.17 -6.90
N ALA A 156 8.79 -14.17 -8.24
CA ALA A 156 9.94 -14.38 -9.11
C ALA A 156 11.08 -13.35 -8.89
N LEU A 157 10.75 -12.08 -8.63
CA LEU A 157 11.72 -11.03 -8.33
C LEU A 157 12.28 -11.09 -6.90
N LEU A 158 11.64 -11.82 -5.98
CA LEU A 158 12.19 -12.12 -4.65
C LEU A 158 13.11 -13.35 -4.68
N SER A 159 12.74 -14.42 -5.39
CA SER A 159 13.57 -15.62 -5.58
C SER A 159 14.83 -15.33 -6.41
N ALA A 160 14.75 -14.48 -7.44
CA ALA A 160 15.88 -14.09 -8.29
C ALA A 160 17.02 -13.35 -7.56
N ARG A 161 16.81 -12.87 -6.33
CA ARG A 161 17.78 -12.00 -5.64
C ARG A 161 19.04 -12.75 -5.18
N PRO A 162 20.24 -12.13 -5.26
CA PRO A 162 21.42 -12.68 -4.63
C PRO A 162 21.26 -12.72 -3.10
N VAL A 163 21.82 -13.74 -2.46
CA VAL A 163 21.73 -13.93 -1.00
C VAL A 163 22.55 -12.85 -0.29
N VAL A 164 21.85 -11.91 0.36
CA VAL A 164 22.44 -10.70 0.97
C VAL A 164 23.50 -11.05 2.01
N ARG A 165 24.73 -10.56 1.78
CA ARG A 165 25.84 -10.57 2.76
C ARG A 165 25.92 -9.23 3.48
N ALA A 166 26.37 -9.25 4.73
CA ALA A 166 26.31 -8.10 5.65
C ALA A 166 27.26 -6.92 5.35
N ALA A 167 27.89 -6.89 4.16
CA ALA A 167 28.82 -5.86 3.70
C ALA A 167 28.43 -5.26 2.32
N ASP A 168 27.36 -5.75 1.70
CA ASP A 168 26.91 -5.33 0.36
C ASP A 168 25.90 -4.18 0.49
N ASP A 169 26.41 -2.96 0.67
CA ASP A 169 25.62 -1.77 1.05
C ASP A 169 24.93 -1.10 -0.16
N GLY A 170 24.07 -1.86 -0.84
CA GLY A 170 23.02 -1.31 -1.71
C GLY A 170 23.38 -1.07 -3.18
N GLY A 171 23.92 -2.08 -3.88
CA GLY A 171 24.18 -2.07 -5.32
C GLY A 171 23.00 -1.72 -6.25
N ASP A 172 23.28 -1.57 -7.55
CA ASP A 172 22.57 -0.75 -8.57
C ASP A 172 21.13 -1.16 -8.98
N ASN A 173 20.31 -1.66 -8.07
CA ASN A 173 18.87 -1.82 -8.31
C ASN A 173 18.14 -0.47 -8.51
N GLY A 174 18.82 0.66 -8.29
CA GLY A 174 18.28 2.00 -8.50
C GLY A 174 17.99 2.32 -9.98
N ARG A 175 18.81 1.81 -10.92
CA ARG A 175 18.59 1.99 -12.35
C ARG A 175 17.36 1.22 -12.84
N SER A 176 17.25 -0.06 -12.50
CA SER A 176 16.13 -0.92 -12.95
C SER A 176 14.77 -0.44 -12.45
N VAL A 177 14.65 -0.01 -11.18
CA VAL A 177 13.36 0.50 -10.66
C VAL A 177 13.00 1.87 -11.24
N ARG A 178 13.98 2.70 -11.62
CA ARG A 178 13.71 3.92 -12.40
C ARG A 178 13.15 3.58 -13.79
N ILE A 179 13.71 2.58 -14.47
CA ILE A 179 13.21 2.11 -15.78
C ILE A 179 11.76 1.62 -15.65
N ILE A 180 11.45 0.78 -14.65
CA ILE A 180 10.07 0.34 -14.34
C ILE A 180 9.16 1.56 -14.08
N GLY A 181 9.64 2.56 -13.33
CA GLY A 181 8.89 3.78 -13.04
C GLY A 181 8.59 4.64 -14.27
N TYR A 182 9.56 4.81 -15.18
CA TYR A 182 9.35 5.52 -16.44
C TYR A 182 8.44 4.74 -17.40
N ALA A 183 8.66 3.42 -17.54
CA ALA A 183 7.81 2.55 -18.35
C ALA A 183 6.34 2.58 -17.86
N SER A 184 6.11 2.52 -16.55
CA SER A 184 4.78 2.67 -15.94
C SER A 184 4.12 4.02 -16.26
N MET A 185 4.87 5.13 -16.26
CA MET A 185 4.33 6.45 -16.60
C MET A 185 4.02 6.58 -18.10
N VAL A 186 4.90 6.09 -18.96
CA VAL A 186 4.71 6.11 -20.42
C VAL A 186 3.54 5.20 -20.81
N GLY A 187 3.47 3.98 -20.26
CA GLY A 187 2.34 3.06 -20.47
C GLY A 187 1.01 3.65 -20.01
N ALA A 188 0.96 4.34 -18.88
CA ALA A 188 -0.25 5.04 -18.43
C ALA A 188 -0.63 6.23 -19.33
N ALA A 189 0.35 7.00 -19.85
CA ALA A 189 0.10 8.10 -20.77
C ALA A 189 -0.40 7.59 -22.15
N LEU A 190 0.18 6.49 -22.64
CA LEU A 190 -0.29 5.81 -23.86
C LEU A 190 -1.67 5.19 -23.65
N SER A 191 -1.92 4.53 -22.51
CA SER A 191 -3.24 4.02 -22.11
C SER A 191 -4.31 5.11 -22.16
N PHE A 192 -4.03 6.27 -21.56
CA PHE A 192 -4.92 7.43 -21.63
C PHE A 192 -5.14 7.91 -23.07
N ALA A 193 -4.08 8.07 -23.86
CA ALA A 193 -4.16 8.56 -25.23
C ALA A 193 -4.95 7.62 -26.17
N PHE A 194 -4.71 6.31 -26.09
CA PHE A 194 -5.45 5.31 -26.88
C PHE A 194 -6.92 5.22 -26.45
N ASN A 195 -7.22 5.22 -25.15
CA ASN A 195 -8.60 5.29 -24.65
C ASN A 195 -9.34 6.51 -25.19
N LEU A 196 -8.73 7.69 -25.10
CA LEU A 196 -9.33 8.94 -25.55
C LEU A 196 -9.50 8.95 -27.08
N PHE A 197 -8.52 8.48 -27.85
CA PHE A 197 -8.62 8.35 -29.30
C PHE A 197 -9.80 7.47 -29.72
N TRP A 198 -9.93 6.26 -29.16
CA TRP A 198 -11.02 5.36 -29.50
C TRP A 198 -12.39 5.91 -29.12
N ARG A 199 -12.49 6.64 -28.00
CA ARG A 199 -13.74 7.26 -27.53
C ARG A 199 -14.15 8.49 -28.34
N VAL A 200 -13.20 9.33 -28.73
CA VAL A 200 -13.43 10.42 -29.69
C VAL A 200 -13.84 9.86 -31.05
N ARG A 201 -13.15 8.82 -31.54
CA ARG A 201 -13.51 8.14 -32.78
C ARG A 201 -14.92 7.55 -32.73
N TYR A 202 -15.29 6.84 -31.67
CA TYR A 202 -16.64 6.30 -31.48
C TYR A 202 -17.70 7.41 -31.53
N ALA A 203 -17.53 8.47 -30.74
CA ALA A 203 -18.45 9.60 -30.69
C ALA A 203 -18.57 10.37 -32.03
N LEU A 204 -17.51 10.40 -32.84
CA LEU A 204 -17.55 10.96 -34.19
C LEU A 204 -18.21 10.02 -35.22
N GLN A 205 -17.97 8.71 -35.13
CA GLN A 205 -18.63 7.73 -36.02
C GLN A 205 -20.13 7.60 -35.74
N SER A 206 -20.57 7.81 -34.49
CA SER A 206 -22.01 7.94 -34.15
C SER A 206 -22.68 9.21 -34.67
N ALA A 207 -21.92 10.21 -35.15
CA ALA A 207 -22.44 11.49 -35.64
C ALA A 207 -22.67 11.50 -37.17
N GLY A 208 -22.85 10.35 -37.81
CA GLY A 208 -23.03 10.18 -39.27
C GLY A 208 -24.33 10.76 -39.88
N GLY A 209 -24.99 11.70 -39.17
CA GLY A 209 -26.26 12.31 -39.54
C GLY A 209 -26.39 13.71 -38.92
N SER A 210 -25.69 14.68 -39.51
CA SER A 210 -25.83 16.14 -39.33
C SER A 210 -25.66 16.79 -37.95
N ASP A 211 -25.62 16.09 -36.81
CA ASP A 211 -25.58 16.75 -35.49
C ASP A 211 -24.63 16.14 -34.45
N PHE A 212 -23.81 17.00 -33.80
CA PHE A 212 -22.86 16.62 -32.74
C PHE A 212 -23.55 16.71 -31.36
N GLY A 213 -24.51 15.81 -31.15
CA GLY A 213 -25.41 15.86 -29.99
C GLY A 213 -24.74 15.74 -28.61
N LYS A 214 -25.50 16.14 -27.57
CA LYS A 214 -25.08 16.12 -26.15
C LYS A 214 -24.46 14.79 -25.69
N GLN A 215 -24.92 13.67 -26.23
CA GLN A 215 -24.42 12.33 -25.91
C GLN A 215 -22.95 12.14 -26.33
N ASN A 216 -22.54 12.69 -27.46
CA ASN A 216 -21.15 12.62 -27.95
C ASN A 216 -20.22 13.46 -27.06
N ILE A 217 -20.68 14.65 -26.66
CA ILE A 217 -19.98 15.50 -25.68
C ILE A 217 -19.82 14.77 -24.34
N ALA A 218 -20.87 14.13 -23.84
CA ALA A 218 -20.84 13.38 -22.58
C ALA A 218 -19.88 12.18 -22.60
N VAL A 219 -19.85 11.40 -23.69
CA VAL A 219 -18.92 10.28 -23.86
C VAL A 219 -17.46 10.75 -23.86
N ILE A 220 -17.15 11.88 -24.51
CA ILE A 220 -15.79 12.45 -24.54
C ILE A 220 -15.43 13.09 -23.19
N ALA A 221 -16.34 13.86 -22.57
CA ALA A 221 -16.08 14.50 -21.28
C ALA A 221 -15.80 13.47 -20.17
N THR A 222 -16.61 12.42 -20.08
CA THR A 222 -16.37 11.32 -19.12
C THR A 222 -15.08 10.57 -19.42
N ALA A 223 -14.72 10.36 -20.70
CA ALA A 223 -13.43 9.78 -21.09
C ALA A 223 -12.24 10.57 -20.54
N VAL A 224 -12.27 11.90 -20.71
CA VAL A 224 -11.21 12.80 -20.26
C VAL A 224 -11.11 12.78 -18.74
N VAL A 225 -12.22 12.93 -18.01
CA VAL A 225 -12.18 12.98 -16.54
C VAL A 225 -11.67 11.66 -15.94
N TYR A 226 -12.24 10.53 -16.34
CA TYR A 226 -11.81 9.21 -15.84
C TYR A 226 -10.34 8.93 -16.17
N GLY A 227 -9.94 9.17 -17.42
CA GLY A 227 -8.58 8.94 -17.90
C GLY A 227 -7.53 9.83 -17.24
N VAL A 228 -7.83 11.12 -17.03
CA VAL A 228 -6.96 12.06 -16.32
C VAL A 228 -6.82 11.68 -14.84
N VAL A 229 -7.92 11.30 -14.17
CA VAL A 229 -7.89 10.87 -12.75
C VAL A 229 -7.03 9.61 -12.57
N ALA A 230 -7.19 8.60 -13.44
CA ALA A 230 -6.37 7.40 -13.43
C ALA A 230 -4.88 7.71 -13.73
N LEU A 231 -4.60 8.53 -14.74
CA LEU A 231 -3.23 8.94 -15.10
C LEU A 231 -2.54 9.67 -13.94
N ILE A 232 -3.22 10.61 -13.27
CA ILE A 232 -2.67 11.32 -12.10
C ILE A 232 -2.39 10.34 -10.96
N ALA A 233 -3.28 9.38 -10.69
CA ALA A 233 -3.05 8.35 -9.66
C ALA A 233 -1.80 7.50 -9.96
N VAL A 234 -1.63 7.03 -11.21
CA VAL A 234 -0.43 6.29 -11.62
C VAL A 234 0.83 7.15 -11.49
N VAL A 235 0.82 8.37 -12.00
CA VAL A 235 1.98 9.28 -11.93
C VAL A 235 2.36 9.59 -10.48
N VAL A 236 1.40 9.79 -9.58
CA VAL A 236 1.67 10.04 -8.14
C VAL A 236 2.33 8.84 -7.47
N GLY A 237 1.82 7.61 -7.68
CA GLY A 237 2.42 6.39 -7.13
C GLY A 237 3.79 6.07 -7.74
N SER A 238 3.89 6.05 -9.07
CA SER A 238 5.12 5.71 -9.78
C SER A 238 6.22 6.78 -9.63
N ARG A 239 5.89 8.03 -9.26
CA ARG A 239 6.89 9.07 -8.91
C ARG A 239 7.69 8.73 -7.65
N TRP A 240 7.26 7.76 -6.84
CA TRP A 240 8.05 7.25 -5.72
C TRP A 240 9.19 6.32 -6.19
N LEU A 241 9.00 5.61 -7.31
CA LEU A 241 9.99 4.71 -7.93
C LEU A 241 11.24 5.47 -8.40
N LEU A 242 11.06 6.71 -8.87
CA LEU A 242 12.15 7.58 -9.33
C LEU A 242 13.03 8.09 -8.17
N ARG A 243 12.51 8.09 -6.93
CA ARG A 243 13.13 8.69 -5.74
C ARG A 243 13.88 7.65 -4.91
N SER A 244 15.18 7.87 -4.71
CA SER A 244 16.06 6.98 -3.94
C SER A 244 15.80 6.97 -2.41
N THR A 245 14.90 7.81 -1.88
CA THR A 245 14.71 8.00 -0.44
C THR A 245 14.09 6.76 0.24
N ARG A 246 14.46 6.50 1.51
CA ARG A 246 13.87 5.39 2.29
C ARG A 246 12.34 5.54 2.47
N ALA A 247 11.84 6.77 2.58
CA ALA A 247 10.40 7.04 2.66
C ALA A 247 9.66 6.72 1.36
N SER A 248 10.27 6.98 0.20
CA SER A 248 9.74 6.59 -1.10
C SER A 248 9.75 5.06 -1.28
N ARG A 249 10.86 4.40 -0.94
CA ARG A 249 10.94 2.91 -0.96
C ARG A 249 9.88 2.26 -0.05
N LEU A 250 9.70 2.76 1.17
CA LEU A 250 8.65 2.27 2.09
C LEU A 250 7.23 2.51 1.55
N ALA A 251 6.96 3.67 0.93
CA ALA A 251 5.66 3.96 0.32
C ALA A 251 5.36 3.05 -0.90
N THR A 252 6.35 2.81 -1.76
CA THR A 252 6.25 1.83 -2.86
C THR A 252 5.98 0.42 -2.34
N VAL A 253 6.67 -0.01 -1.29
CA VAL A 253 6.44 -1.34 -0.68
C VAL A 253 5.03 -1.45 -0.12
N ALA A 254 4.54 -0.42 0.58
CA ALA A 254 3.17 -0.38 1.07
C ALA A 254 2.15 -0.44 -0.08
N LEU A 255 2.33 0.34 -1.15
CA LEU A 255 1.44 0.35 -2.31
C LEU A 255 1.43 -0.99 -3.05
N GLY A 256 2.60 -1.57 -3.38
CA GLY A 256 2.66 -2.86 -4.06
C GLY A 256 2.12 -4.02 -3.22
N VAL A 257 2.40 -4.07 -1.91
CA VAL A 257 1.75 -5.05 -1.01
C VAL A 257 0.24 -4.84 -0.99
N SER A 258 -0.23 -3.60 -0.97
CA SER A 258 -1.66 -3.29 -1.00
C SER A 258 -2.32 -3.72 -2.31
N THR A 259 -1.63 -3.57 -3.45
CA THR A 259 -2.05 -4.08 -4.76
C THR A 259 -2.17 -5.60 -4.77
N LEU A 260 -1.18 -6.33 -4.25
CA LEU A 260 -1.23 -7.80 -4.21
C LEU A 260 -2.39 -8.30 -3.33
N VAL A 261 -2.58 -7.70 -2.15
CA VAL A 261 -3.69 -8.05 -1.25
C VAL A 261 -5.03 -7.68 -1.88
N ALA A 262 -5.14 -6.54 -2.55
CA ALA A 262 -6.38 -6.14 -3.24
C ALA A 262 -6.77 -7.12 -4.34
N GLY A 263 -5.86 -7.48 -5.24
CA GLY A 263 -6.12 -8.44 -6.31
C GLY A 263 -6.51 -9.84 -5.78
N ILE A 264 -5.93 -10.27 -4.66
CA ILE A 264 -6.32 -11.51 -3.96
C ILE A 264 -7.72 -11.41 -3.35
N LEU A 265 -8.03 -10.31 -2.63
CA LEU A 265 -9.33 -10.12 -1.99
C LEU A 265 -10.46 -10.00 -3.01
N VAL A 266 -10.24 -9.25 -4.09
CA VAL A 266 -11.21 -9.08 -5.17
C VAL A 266 -11.47 -10.41 -5.89
N TRP A 267 -10.45 -11.26 -6.10
CA TRP A 267 -10.70 -12.57 -6.70
C TRP A 267 -11.45 -13.55 -5.78
N ILE A 268 -11.17 -13.52 -4.47
CA ILE A 268 -11.72 -14.50 -3.51
C ILE A 268 -13.13 -14.13 -3.02
N LEU A 269 -13.46 -12.84 -2.90
CA LEU A 269 -14.76 -12.39 -2.40
C LEU A 269 -15.82 -12.44 -3.51
N PRO A 270 -17.05 -12.96 -3.28
CA PRO A 270 -18.11 -12.98 -4.29
C PRO A 270 -18.44 -11.59 -4.85
N ALA A 271 -18.52 -10.58 -3.97
CA ALA A 271 -18.72 -9.17 -4.33
C ALA A 271 -17.54 -8.56 -5.13
N GLY A 272 -16.40 -9.25 -5.21
CA GLY A 272 -15.29 -8.86 -6.07
C GLY A 272 -15.54 -9.10 -7.56
N ARG A 273 -16.57 -9.87 -7.95
CA ARG A 273 -17.07 -9.83 -9.34
C ARG A 273 -17.67 -8.47 -9.71
N ASP A 274 -18.16 -7.72 -8.72
CA ASP A 274 -18.69 -6.36 -8.89
C ASP A 274 -17.59 -5.29 -8.81
N ILE A 275 -16.37 -5.64 -8.42
CA ILE A 275 -15.20 -4.75 -8.31
C ILE A 275 -14.17 -5.24 -9.32
N ASP A 276 -14.13 -4.69 -10.53
CA ASP A 276 -13.30 -5.25 -11.60
C ASP A 276 -11.83 -5.46 -11.19
N ALA A 277 -11.37 -6.72 -11.34
CA ALA A 277 -10.08 -7.23 -10.91
C ALA A 277 -8.96 -7.12 -11.96
N PHE A 278 -9.30 -6.80 -13.21
CA PHE A 278 -8.45 -7.04 -14.38
C PHE A 278 -8.11 -5.77 -15.15
N HIS A 279 -9.06 -4.84 -15.30
CA HIS A 279 -8.82 -3.62 -16.08
C HIS A 279 -8.47 -2.41 -15.19
N GLY A 280 -8.39 -1.24 -15.82
CA GLY A 280 -7.74 -0.05 -15.28
C GLY A 280 -8.32 0.54 -13.99
N ILE A 281 -7.53 1.42 -13.38
CA ILE A 281 -7.80 2.10 -12.10
C ILE A 281 -9.15 2.84 -12.08
N ALA A 282 -9.58 3.42 -13.21
CA ALA A 282 -10.92 3.98 -13.41
C ALA A 282 -11.48 3.50 -14.76
N GLN A 283 -12.77 3.21 -14.84
CA GLN A 283 -13.38 2.59 -16.03
C GLN A 283 -14.72 3.21 -16.44
N ASN A 284 -14.92 3.31 -17.74
CA ASN A 284 -16.19 3.75 -18.33
C ASN A 284 -16.53 2.75 -19.45
N THR A 285 -17.77 2.24 -19.46
CA THR A 285 -18.00 0.86 -19.92
C THR A 285 -18.21 0.68 -21.43
N SER A 286 -18.48 1.74 -22.19
CA SER A 286 -18.78 1.63 -23.62
C SER A 286 -17.60 1.22 -24.52
N THR A 287 -16.38 1.31 -24.00
CA THR A 287 -15.12 0.96 -24.68
C THR A 287 -14.07 0.69 -23.61
N ALA A 288 -13.82 -0.59 -23.31
CA ALA A 288 -12.81 -1.01 -22.35
C ALA A 288 -11.43 -0.97 -23.01
N GLY A 289 -10.68 0.12 -22.84
CA GLY A 289 -9.34 0.27 -23.42
C GLY A 289 -8.22 0.17 -22.39
N VAL A 290 -7.12 -0.48 -22.78
CA VAL A 290 -5.76 -0.42 -22.19
C VAL A 290 -5.72 -0.49 -20.66
N GLY A 291 -5.51 -1.69 -20.11
CA GLY A 291 -5.32 -1.88 -18.67
C GLY A 291 -4.25 -0.94 -18.11
N PHE A 292 -4.55 -0.19 -17.04
CA PHE A 292 -3.55 0.64 -16.36
C PHE A 292 -2.60 -0.27 -15.55
N GLU A 293 -1.58 -0.83 -16.19
CA GLU A 293 -0.59 -1.79 -15.65
C GLU A 293 0.26 -1.31 -14.45
N GLY A 294 -0.07 -0.15 -13.85
CA GLY A 294 0.57 0.37 -12.65
C GLY A 294 0.64 -0.67 -11.53
N TYR A 295 -0.36 -1.54 -11.41
CA TYR A 295 -0.38 -2.66 -10.46
C TYR A 295 0.83 -3.60 -10.60
N LEU A 296 1.15 -4.03 -11.83
CA LEU A 296 2.28 -4.91 -12.13
C LEU A 296 3.61 -4.21 -11.79
N ALA A 297 3.74 -2.93 -12.17
CA ALA A 297 4.92 -2.13 -11.87
C ALA A 297 5.13 -1.90 -10.36
N TRP A 298 4.05 -1.68 -9.60
CA TRP A 298 4.11 -1.51 -8.15
C TRP A 298 4.42 -2.83 -7.41
N ALA A 299 3.84 -3.95 -7.85
CA ALA A 299 4.16 -5.29 -7.35
C ALA A 299 5.65 -5.63 -7.56
N ALA A 300 6.15 -5.47 -8.79
CA ALA A 300 7.55 -5.70 -9.14
C ALA A 300 8.50 -4.79 -8.34
N ALA A 301 8.20 -3.49 -8.23
CA ALA A 301 9.01 -2.57 -7.45
C ALA A 301 8.97 -2.85 -5.93
N ALA A 302 7.83 -3.31 -5.39
CA ALA A 302 7.73 -3.73 -4.00
C ALA A 302 8.60 -4.97 -3.72
N ALA A 303 8.64 -5.96 -4.62
CA ALA A 303 9.57 -7.09 -4.51
C ALA A 303 11.04 -6.64 -4.50
N ILE A 304 11.40 -5.63 -5.31
CA ILE A 304 12.76 -5.07 -5.37
C ILE A 304 13.11 -4.23 -4.11
N PHE A 305 12.16 -3.52 -3.51
CA PHE A 305 12.40 -2.66 -2.35
C PHE A 305 12.08 -3.27 -0.97
N ALA A 306 11.23 -4.29 -0.85
CA ALA A 306 10.75 -4.78 0.45
C ALA A 306 11.88 -5.32 1.35
N PRO A 307 12.77 -6.21 0.89
CA PRO A 307 13.94 -6.63 1.67
C PRO A 307 14.80 -5.47 2.19
N PRO A 308 15.38 -4.55 1.38
CA PRO A 308 16.19 -3.46 1.92
C PRO A 308 15.40 -2.42 2.74
N ALA A 309 14.11 -2.19 2.47
CA ALA A 309 13.31 -1.20 3.20
C ALA A 309 12.87 -1.69 4.60
N LEU A 310 12.44 -2.96 4.68
CA LEU A 310 11.86 -3.56 5.90
C LEU A 310 12.90 -4.28 6.77
N LEU A 311 13.96 -4.84 6.18
CA LEU A 311 14.97 -5.64 6.89
C LEU A 311 16.19 -4.83 7.34
N ALA A 312 16.37 -3.58 6.87
CA ALA A 312 17.37 -2.68 7.43
C ALA A 312 17.20 -2.56 8.96
N ARG A 313 18.32 -2.53 9.71
CA ARG A 313 18.33 -2.68 11.18
C ARG A 313 17.34 -1.71 11.85
N ARG A 314 16.32 -2.26 12.55
CA ARG A 314 15.39 -1.54 13.44
C ARG A 314 16.10 -0.93 14.66
N ASN A 315 16.99 0.03 14.43
CA ASN A 315 17.63 0.84 15.45
C ASN A 315 16.74 2.08 15.68
N PRO A 316 16.01 2.20 16.81
CA PRO A 316 14.85 3.11 16.99
C PRO A 316 15.20 4.61 17.10
N SER A 317 15.85 5.12 16.07
CA SER A 317 16.30 6.49 15.88
C SER A 317 15.22 7.37 15.25
N ALA A 318 15.34 8.68 15.43
CA ALA A 318 14.42 9.65 14.80
C ALA A 318 14.46 9.56 13.25
N LYS A 319 15.60 9.16 12.66
CA LYS A 319 15.74 8.98 11.20
C LYS A 319 14.89 7.82 10.65
N GLU A 320 14.67 6.76 11.44
CA GLU A 320 13.74 5.69 11.05
C GLU A 320 12.28 6.14 11.20
N GLU A 321 11.95 6.73 12.34
CA GLU A 321 10.60 7.21 12.66
C GLU A 321 10.11 8.23 11.63
N ASN A 322 10.96 9.20 11.27
CA ASN A 322 10.65 10.19 10.23
C ASN A 322 10.52 9.57 8.85
N ALA A 323 11.22 8.47 8.54
CA ALA A 323 11.04 7.74 7.28
C ALA A 323 9.68 7.02 7.20
N TRP A 324 9.21 6.43 8.32
CA TRP A 324 7.86 5.86 8.41
C TRP A 324 6.77 6.93 8.35
N ARG A 325 6.90 8.04 9.12
CA ARG A 325 5.97 9.19 9.03
C ARG A 325 5.92 9.76 7.61
N ALA A 326 7.07 9.92 6.94
CA ALA A 326 7.11 10.43 5.56
C ALA A 326 6.54 9.44 4.53
N ALA A 327 6.74 8.12 4.71
CA ALA A 327 6.10 7.11 3.87
C ALA A 327 4.57 7.15 3.99
N ALA A 328 4.04 7.25 5.21
CA ALA A 328 2.62 7.42 5.46
C ALA A 328 2.06 8.73 4.85
N ARG A 329 2.80 9.84 4.89
CA ARG A 329 2.44 11.11 4.22
C ARG A 329 2.44 11.02 2.68
N ASN A 330 3.19 10.08 2.09
CA ASN A 330 3.10 9.76 0.66
C ASN A 330 1.86 8.92 0.35
N GLY A 331 1.57 7.88 1.14
CA GLY A 331 0.35 7.09 0.99
C GLY A 331 -0.92 7.92 1.15
N LEU A 332 -0.97 8.81 2.15
CA LEU A 332 -2.05 9.78 2.32
C LEU A 332 -2.19 10.73 1.11
N LEU A 333 -1.11 11.11 0.43
CA LEU A 333 -1.21 11.91 -0.80
C LEU A 333 -1.95 11.17 -1.91
N LEU A 334 -1.71 9.86 -2.06
CA LEU A 334 -2.40 9.05 -3.06
C LEU A 334 -3.90 8.90 -2.73
N ILE A 335 -4.24 8.70 -1.45
CA ILE A 335 -5.63 8.67 -0.96
C ILE A 335 -6.33 10.01 -1.24
N ILE A 336 -5.72 11.15 -0.90
CA ILE A 336 -6.28 12.50 -1.18
C ILE A 336 -6.55 12.68 -2.67
N VAL A 337 -5.55 12.39 -3.51
CA VAL A 337 -5.63 12.54 -4.97
C VAL A 337 -6.76 11.67 -5.55
N TRP A 338 -6.86 10.42 -5.11
CA TRP A 338 -7.90 9.51 -5.58
C TRP A 338 -9.30 9.91 -5.11
N CYS A 339 -9.48 10.23 -3.83
CA CYS A 339 -10.78 10.63 -3.31
C CYS A 339 -11.29 11.91 -4.01
N LEU A 340 -10.44 12.92 -4.23
CA LEU A 340 -10.82 14.12 -4.98
C LEU A 340 -11.10 13.82 -6.46
N GLY A 341 -10.31 12.95 -7.11
CA GLY A 341 -10.56 12.53 -8.49
C GLY A 341 -11.86 11.72 -8.64
N SER A 342 -12.15 10.84 -7.68
CA SER A 342 -13.39 10.07 -7.61
C SER A 342 -14.61 10.95 -7.37
N MET A 343 -14.52 11.94 -6.49
CA MET A 343 -15.53 12.99 -6.34
C MET A 343 -15.78 13.72 -7.68
N ALA A 344 -14.72 14.04 -8.44
CA ALA A 344 -14.85 14.66 -9.75
C ALA A 344 -15.51 13.74 -10.80
N MET A 345 -15.21 12.43 -10.80
CA MET A 345 -15.90 11.45 -11.64
C MET A 345 -17.40 11.40 -11.29
N ARG A 346 -17.76 11.24 -10.00
CA ARG A 346 -19.16 11.21 -9.53
C ARG A 346 -19.95 12.48 -9.87
N ILE A 347 -19.32 13.65 -9.81
CA ILE A 347 -19.92 14.93 -10.21
C ILE A 347 -20.10 15.00 -11.73
N THR A 348 -19.15 14.49 -12.51
CA THR A 348 -19.25 14.41 -13.98
C THR A 348 -20.40 13.49 -14.40
N ASP A 349 -20.55 12.35 -13.73
CA ASP A 349 -21.59 11.37 -14.04
C ASP A 349 -22.97 11.85 -13.60
N LEU A 350 -23.08 12.55 -12.46
CA LEU A 350 -24.28 13.31 -12.08
C LEU A 350 -24.65 14.35 -13.14
N ALA A 351 -23.68 15.14 -13.62
CA ALA A 351 -23.92 16.17 -14.62
C ALA A 351 -24.35 15.59 -15.97
N VAL A 352 -23.71 14.50 -16.42
CA VAL A 352 -24.08 13.76 -17.64
C VAL A 352 -25.46 13.13 -17.51
N GLY A 353 -25.75 12.47 -16.39
CA GLY A 353 -27.06 11.87 -16.13
C GLY A 353 -28.20 12.90 -16.16
N VAL A 354 -27.98 14.10 -15.61
CA VAL A 354 -28.94 15.22 -15.73
C VAL A 354 -29.02 15.75 -17.17
N ALA A 355 -27.89 15.97 -17.84
CA ALA A 355 -27.85 16.56 -19.18
C ALA A 355 -28.44 15.67 -20.29
N LEU A 356 -28.40 14.34 -20.10
CA LEU A 356 -29.00 13.33 -20.98
C LEU A 356 -30.36 12.81 -20.48
N ASN A 357 -30.83 13.28 -19.31
CA ASN A 357 -32.06 12.84 -18.66
C ASN A 357 -32.15 11.30 -18.48
N TYR A 358 -31.04 10.66 -18.12
CA TYR A 358 -31.00 9.23 -17.85
C TYR A 358 -31.71 8.86 -16.52
N PRO A 359 -32.25 7.64 -16.39
CA PRO A 359 -32.74 7.12 -15.12
C PRO A 359 -31.56 6.67 -14.25
N PHE A 360 -31.04 7.58 -13.41
CA PHE A 360 -29.98 7.27 -12.45
C PHE A 360 -30.30 7.85 -11.06
N SER A 361 -29.78 7.21 -10.02
CA SER A 361 -29.95 7.68 -8.64
C SER A 361 -29.02 8.86 -8.35
N ARG A 362 -29.60 10.05 -8.22
CA ARG A 362 -28.88 11.26 -7.79
C ARG A 362 -28.38 11.15 -6.35
N TYR A 363 -29.07 10.39 -5.52
CA TYR A 363 -28.72 10.17 -4.11
C TYR A 363 -27.39 9.42 -3.99
N ASP A 364 -27.23 8.32 -4.71
CA ASP A 364 -26.08 7.42 -4.57
C ASP A 364 -24.76 8.09 -4.98
N SER A 365 -24.77 8.82 -6.11
CA SER A 365 -23.61 9.62 -6.54
C SER A 365 -23.23 10.71 -5.53
N MET A 366 -24.21 11.32 -4.86
CA MET A 366 -23.96 12.37 -3.86
C MET A 366 -23.49 11.81 -2.51
N VAL A 367 -24.07 10.70 -2.04
CA VAL A 367 -23.61 9.99 -0.83
C VAL A 367 -22.17 9.55 -0.99
N LEU A 368 -21.83 8.92 -2.11
CA LEU A 368 -20.46 8.46 -2.36
C LEU A 368 -19.48 9.63 -2.59
N ALA A 369 -19.91 10.73 -3.20
CA ALA A 369 -19.10 11.96 -3.28
C ALA A 369 -18.86 12.59 -1.89
N ALA A 370 -19.81 12.49 -0.96
CA ALA A 370 -19.63 12.95 0.43
C ALA A 370 -18.65 12.06 1.22
N PHE A 371 -18.69 10.73 1.04
CA PHE A 371 -17.66 9.83 1.57
C PHE A 371 -16.27 10.18 1.03
N ASP A 372 -16.16 10.46 -0.27
CA ASP A 372 -14.92 10.83 -0.93
C ASP A 372 -14.35 12.14 -0.39
N LEU A 373 -15.17 13.20 -0.33
CA LEU A 373 -14.76 14.50 0.22
C LEU A 373 -14.35 14.38 1.71
N THR A 374 -15.13 13.67 2.52
CA THR A 374 -14.83 13.47 3.96
C THR A 374 -13.49 12.75 4.16
N THR A 375 -13.24 11.70 3.37
CA THR A 375 -11.99 10.94 3.40
C THR A 375 -10.80 11.80 2.94
N ALA A 376 -10.97 12.60 1.89
CA ALA A 376 -9.95 13.53 1.40
C ALA A 376 -9.58 14.58 2.45
N LEU A 377 -10.56 15.26 3.06
CA LEU A 377 -10.33 16.29 4.08
C LEU A 377 -9.60 15.73 5.31
N LEU A 378 -10.02 14.55 5.80
CA LEU A 378 -9.36 13.87 6.91
C LEU A 378 -7.93 13.45 6.56
N ALA A 379 -7.70 12.93 5.34
CA ALA A 379 -6.38 12.57 4.87
C ALA A 379 -5.46 13.79 4.67
N VAL A 380 -5.99 14.94 4.22
CA VAL A 380 -5.27 16.24 4.18
C VAL A 380 -4.82 16.65 5.57
N TRP A 381 -5.73 16.65 6.55
CA TRP A 381 -5.41 17.03 7.94
C TRP A 381 -4.32 16.13 8.53
N LEU A 382 -4.42 14.82 8.32
CA LEU A 382 -3.40 13.84 8.73
C LEU A 382 -2.07 14.05 8.01
N ARG A 383 -2.09 14.33 6.69
CA ARG A 383 -0.87 14.57 5.90
C ARG A 383 -0.14 15.84 6.33
N ILE A 384 -0.85 16.82 6.89
CA ILE A 384 -0.24 17.99 7.54
C ILE A 384 0.32 17.57 8.91
N ASN A 385 -0.51 16.99 9.78
CA ASN A 385 -0.21 16.79 11.20
C ASN A 385 0.66 15.56 11.54
N LEU A 386 0.90 14.61 10.62
CA LEU A 386 1.73 13.43 10.90
C LEU A 386 3.19 13.74 11.33
N GLY A 387 3.66 14.94 11.01
CA GLY A 387 4.99 15.45 11.43
C GLY A 387 4.97 16.34 12.68
N ASN A 388 3.79 16.67 13.22
CA ASN A 388 3.61 17.64 14.29
C ASN A 388 3.67 16.95 15.66
N ASP A 389 4.80 17.05 16.35
CA ASP A 389 4.99 16.41 17.67
C ASP A 389 4.12 17.03 18.79
N ALA A 390 3.40 18.13 18.55
CA ALA A 390 2.39 18.65 19.46
C ALA A 390 1.06 17.84 19.41
N VAL A 391 0.81 17.09 18.34
CA VAL A 391 -0.42 16.30 18.17
C VAL A 391 -0.24 14.92 18.80
N SER A 392 -1.20 14.49 19.63
CA SER A 392 -1.06 13.21 20.33
C SER A 392 -1.02 12.02 19.36
N ALA A 393 -0.07 11.10 19.56
CA ALA A 393 0.06 9.91 18.73
C ALA A 393 -1.19 9.00 18.78
N ARG A 394 -1.98 9.07 19.86
CA ARG A 394 -3.29 8.40 19.97
C ARG A 394 -4.28 8.97 18.95
N LEU A 395 -4.42 10.29 18.89
CA LEU A 395 -5.29 10.99 17.93
C LEU A 395 -4.86 10.73 16.48
N ILE A 396 -3.54 10.74 16.20
CA ILE A 396 -3.03 10.38 14.88
C ILE A 396 -3.43 8.93 14.53
N SER A 397 -3.22 7.97 15.42
CA SER A 397 -3.60 6.57 15.15
C SER A 397 -5.12 6.35 15.04
N SER A 398 -5.95 7.02 15.84
CA SER A 398 -7.40 6.88 15.74
C SER A 398 -7.96 7.50 14.46
N LEU A 399 -7.42 8.65 14.03
CA LEU A 399 -7.81 9.28 12.77
C LEU A 399 -7.28 8.51 11.54
N CYS A 400 -6.09 7.91 11.60
CA CYS A 400 -5.66 6.94 10.58
C CYS A 400 -6.58 5.71 10.53
N GLY A 401 -7.09 5.26 11.68
CA GLY A 401 -8.12 4.23 11.76
C GLY A 401 -9.41 4.67 11.08
N LEU A 402 -9.87 5.89 11.36
CA LEU A 402 -11.07 6.46 10.72
C LEU A 402 -10.92 6.59 9.19
N VAL A 403 -9.74 6.97 8.66
CA VAL A 403 -9.49 6.92 7.20
C VAL A 403 -9.65 5.51 6.66
N ALA A 404 -9.05 4.50 7.31
CA ALA A 404 -9.18 3.11 6.87
C ALA A 404 -10.63 2.62 6.91
N THR A 405 -11.38 2.94 7.96
CA THR A 405 -12.82 2.64 8.06
C THR A 405 -13.60 3.32 6.94
N LEU A 406 -13.41 4.62 6.70
CA LEU A 406 -14.12 5.36 5.64
C LEU A 406 -13.79 4.82 4.25
N SER A 407 -12.54 4.45 3.96
CA SER A 407 -12.18 3.79 2.70
C SER A 407 -12.90 2.45 2.51
N ILE A 408 -12.97 1.62 3.55
CA ILE A 408 -13.67 0.32 3.50
C ILE A 408 -15.18 0.53 3.34
N THR A 409 -15.79 1.47 4.09
CA THR A 409 -17.21 1.82 3.94
C THR A 409 -17.52 2.36 2.55
N ARG A 410 -16.67 3.21 1.97
CA ARG A 410 -16.77 3.68 0.57
C ARG A 410 -16.85 2.50 -0.41
N VAL A 411 -16.02 1.48 -0.27
CA VAL A 411 -16.06 0.27 -1.13
C VAL A 411 -17.38 -0.48 -0.96
N VAL A 412 -17.78 -0.77 0.28
CA VAL A 412 -19.01 -1.55 0.55
C VAL A 412 -20.25 -0.82 0.04
N VAL A 413 -20.39 0.47 0.35
CA VAL A 413 -21.48 1.32 -0.16
C VAL A 413 -21.39 1.49 -1.68
N GLY A 414 -20.18 1.56 -2.23
CA GLY A 414 -19.92 1.69 -3.66
C GLY A 414 -20.22 0.44 -4.50
N VAL A 415 -20.33 -0.74 -3.89
CA VAL A 415 -20.82 -1.98 -4.51
C VAL A 415 -22.34 -2.14 -4.33
N ALA A 416 -22.85 -1.76 -3.16
CA ALA A 416 -24.27 -1.85 -2.83
C ALA A 416 -25.14 -0.83 -3.60
N LEU A 417 -24.60 0.37 -3.85
CA LEU A 417 -25.27 1.46 -4.57
C LEU A 417 -24.78 1.60 -6.03
N ALA A 418 -24.17 0.56 -6.60
CA ALA A 418 -23.74 0.56 -7.99
C ALA A 418 -24.96 0.43 -8.93
N PRO A 419 -25.17 1.36 -9.89
CA PRO A 419 -26.28 1.27 -10.84
C PRO A 419 -26.01 0.16 -11.86
N ARG A 420 -26.62 -1.01 -11.62
CA ARG A 420 -26.64 -2.17 -12.51
C ARG A 420 -27.80 -2.02 -13.49
N PHE A 421 -27.62 -2.43 -14.74
CA PHE A 421 -28.75 -2.68 -15.62
C PHE A 421 -29.52 -3.91 -15.12
N GLU A 422 -30.85 -3.92 -15.26
CA GLU A 422 -31.60 -5.16 -15.12
C GLU A 422 -31.17 -6.12 -16.24
N GLU A 423 -30.88 -7.37 -15.88
CA GLU A 423 -30.55 -8.40 -16.88
C GLU A 423 -31.79 -8.68 -17.72
N SER A 424 -31.67 -8.50 -19.03
CA SER A 424 -32.72 -8.91 -19.97
C SER A 424 -33.04 -10.40 -19.78
N PRO A 425 -34.30 -10.85 -19.85
CA PRO A 425 -34.65 -12.27 -19.80
C PRO A 425 -33.95 -13.14 -20.85
N ASN A 426 -33.42 -12.52 -21.92
CA ASN A 426 -32.65 -13.16 -22.99
C ASN A 426 -31.15 -12.78 -22.97
N ALA A 427 -30.63 -12.28 -21.85
CA ALA A 427 -29.22 -11.95 -21.71
C ALA A 427 -28.34 -13.21 -21.81
N PRO A 428 -27.13 -13.13 -22.41
CA PRO A 428 -26.14 -14.20 -22.29
C PRO A 428 -25.81 -14.47 -20.82
N ALA A 429 -25.46 -15.72 -20.49
CA ALA A 429 -25.05 -16.10 -19.14
C ALA A 429 -23.92 -15.17 -18.63
N PRO A 430 -24.02 -14.58 -17.42
CA PRO A 430 -23.03 -13.64 -16.91
C PRO A 430 -21.60 -14.18 -16.97
N ASN A 431 -20.65 -13.32 -17.33
CA ASN A 431 -19.28 -13.76 -17.47
C ASN A 431 -18.74 -14.28 -16.12
N PRO A 432 -18.20 -15.51 -16.05
CA PRO A 432 -17.80 -16.13 -14.78
C PRO A 432 -16.62 -15.42 -14.09
N VAL A 433 -15.97 -14.47 -14.77
CA VAL A 433 -14.74 -13.79 -14.36
C VAL A 433 -15.00 -12.35 -13.91
N TYR A 434 -15.95 -11.64 -14.54
CA TYR A 434 -16.27 -10.24 -14.24
C TYR A 434 -17.79 -9.95 -14.39
N GLY A 435 -18.40 -9.29 -13.41
CA GLY A 435 -19.84 -9.01 -13.36
C GLY A 435 -20.26 -7.71 -14.04
N ASN A 436 -19.63 -7.35 -15.16
CA ASN A 436 -19.74 -6.00 -15.73
C ASN A 436 -21.02 -5.78 -16.58
N ASN A 437 -22.15 -5.74 -15.87
CA ASN A 437 -23.46 -5.29 -16.37
C ASN A 437 -23.71 -3.82 -15.95
N LEU A 438 -22.65 -3.01 -15.86
CA LEU A 438 -22.65 -1.67 -15.24
C LEU A 438 -22.62 -0.54 -16.27
N ALA A 439 -23.50 0.45 -16.10
CA ALA A 439 -23.51 1.64 -16.94
C ALA A 439 -22.18 2.43 -16.88
N GLN A 440 -21.58 2.52 -15.68
CA GLN A 440 -20.27 3.12 -15.39
C GLN A 440 -19.69 2.47 -14.12
N GLN A 441 -18.37 2.22 -14.05
CA GLN A 441 -17.73 1.60 -12.88
C GLN A 441 -16.68 2.52 -12.22
N ILE A 442 -17.12 3.23 -11.17
CA ILE A 442 -16.27 4.12 -10.35
C ILE A 442 -15.50 3.35 -9.27
N THR A 443 -16.13 2.32 -8.67
CA THR A 443 -15.53 1.50 -7.60
C THR A 443 -14.68 0.39 -8.23
N SER A 444 -13.37 0.42 -8.03
CA SER A 444 -12.41 -0.48 -8.70
C SER A 444 -11.45 -1.18 -7.72
N THR A 445 -10.65 -2.13 -8.23
CA THR A 445 -9.56 -2.76 -7.44
C THR A 445 -8.59 -1.75 -6.81
N PHE A 446 -8.47 -0.54 -7.36
CA PHE A 446 -7.65 0.52 -6.75
C PHE A 446 -8.22 1.01 -5.42
N ASP A 447 -9.54 1.03 -5.24
CA ASP A 447 -10.15 1.37 -3.95
C ASP A 447 -9.81 0.34 -2.87
N VAL A 448 -9.83 -0.94 -3.21
CA VAL A 448 -9.44 -2.02 -2.31
C VAL A 448 -7.94 -1.90 -1.97
N ALA A 449 -7.10 -1.54 -2.94
CA ALA A 449 -5.68 -1.25 -2.68
C ALA A 449 -5.50 -0.02 -1.77
N LEU A 450 -6.33 1.02 -1.88
CA LEU A 450 -6.27 2.17 -0.97
C LEU A 450 -6.79 1.85 0.43
N CYS A 451 -7.74 0.92 0.59
CA CYS A 451 -8.13 0.37 1.89
C CYS A 451 -6.95 -0.31 2.60
N VAL A 452 -6.23 -1.20 1.89
CA VAL A 452 -5.05 -1.88 2.46
C VAL A 452 -3.90 -0.88 2.71
N LEU A 453 -3.74 0.14 1.86
CA LEU A 453 -2.77 1.22 2.06
C LEU A 453 -3.10 2.05 3.31
N ALA A 454 -4.38 2.34 3.58
CA ALA A 454 -4.83 3.00 4.79
C ALA A 454 -4.55 2.16 6.05
N LEU A 455 -4.72 0.83 5.98
CA LEU A 455 -4.31 -0.08 7.06
C LEU A 455 -2.79 -0.11 7.27
N CYS A 456 -2.00 -0.02 6.19
CA CYS A 456 -0.54 0.15 6.29
C CYS A 456 -0.13 1.51 6.90
N ILE A 457 -0.87 2.58 6.60
CA ILE A 457 -0.68 3.91 7.21
C ILE A 457 -1.01 3.86 8.71
N LEU A 458 -2.12 3.22 9.10
CA LEU A 458 -2.49 2.97 10.50
C LEU A 458 -1.39 2.19 11.24
N ALA A 459 -0.89 1.09 10.66
CA ALA A 459 0.19 0.31 11.23
C ALA A 459 1.47 1.16 11.42
N ALA A 460 1.83 1.99 10.44
CA ALA A 460 2.96 2.92 10.55
C ALA A 460 2.76 3.97 11.66
N ALA A 461 1.54 4.52 11.81
CA ALA A 461 1.20 5.46 12.87
C ALA A 461 1.31 4.81 14.27
N VAL A 462 0.78 3.60 14.45
CA VAL A 462 0.88 2.84 15.71
C VAL A 462 2.35 2.52 16.04
N ILE A 463 3.12 2.02 15.07
CA ILE A 463 4.55 1.70 15.26
C ILE A 463 5.34 2.96 15.65
N THR A 464 5.18 4.07 14.93
CA THR A 464 5.92 5.31 15.22
C THR A 464 5.53 5.90 16.58
N GLY A 465 4.24 5.92 16.93
CA GLY A 465 3.77 6.34 18.26
C GLY A 465 4.35 5.48 19.40
N GLN A 466 4.41 4.15 19.25
CA GLN A 466 5.05 3.27 20.23
C GLN A 466 6.56 3.53 20.37
N LEU A 467 7.25 3.77 19.25
CA LEU A 467 8.69 4.07 19.25
C LEU A 467 9.00 5.42 19.92
N GLY A 468 8.22 6.46 19.63
CA GLY A 468 8.30 7.77 20.29
C GLY A 468 8.09 7.65 21.80
N ALA A 469 7.01 6.99 22.23
CA ALA A 469 6.73 6.76 23.65
C ALA A 469 7.85 5.99 24.38
N ARG A 470 8.42 4.97 23.73
CA ARG A 470 9.59 4.23 24.25
C ARG A 470 10.84 5.13 24.36
N ARG A 471 11.06 6.05 23.41
CA ARG A 471 12.19 7.01 23.45
C ARG A 471 12.03 8.05 24.57
N VAL A 472 10.82 8.60 24.77
CA VAL A 472 10.53 9.55 25.86
C VAL A 472 10.74 8.86 27.23
N ARG A 473 10.23 7.64 27.41
CA ARG A 473 10.47 6.84 28.62
C ARG A 473 11.96 6.58 28.85
N ARG A 474 12.74 6.26 27.81
CA ARG A 474 14.20 6.08 27.92
C ARG A 474 14.96 7.38 28.25
N ARG A 475 14.54 8.54 27.74
CA ARG A 475 15.12 9.84 28.11
C ARG A 475 14.84 10.19 29.57
N ARG A 476 13.59 10.04 30.04
CA ARG A 476 13.23 10.26 31.45
C ARG A 476 13.88 9.26 32.42
N ARG A 477 14.22 8.05 31.96
CA ARG A 477 14.94 7.01 32.74
C ARG A 477 16.47 7.12 32.68
N ARG A 478 17.04 8.21 32.18
CA ARG A 478 18.49 8.47 32.27
C ARG A 478 18.70 9.60 33.27
N PRO A 479 19.02 9.31 34.55
CA PRO A 479 19.40 10.34 35.50
C PRO A 479 20.59 11.14 34.95
N THR A 480 20.74 12.37 35.42
CA THR A 480 21.99 13.11 35.30
C THR A 480 23.07 12.37 36.08
N HIS A 481 23.85 11.54 35.39
CA HIS A 481 25.18 11.19 35.88
C HIS A 481 25.99 12.48 35.91
N THR A 482 26.07 13.07 37.10
CA THR A 482 26.88 14.26 37.38
C THR A 482 28.30 14.01 36.89
N ARG A 483 28.91 15.01 36.25
CA ARG A 483 30.34 14.96 35.89
C ARG A 483 31.17 15.02 37.18
N GLY A 484 31.45 13.87 37.77
CA GLY A 484 32.54 13.75 38.72
C GLY A 484 33.86 14.01 38.00
N GLY A 485 34.57 15.06 38.40
CA GLY A 485 35.96 15.27 38.02
C GLY A 485 36.89 14.27 38.73
N PRO A 486 38.14 14.08 38.25
CA PRO A 486 39.04 13.08 38.79
C PRO A 486 39.76 13.57 40.06
N ALA A 487 39.63 12.83 41.16
CA ALA A 487 40.47 12.94 42.35
C ALA A 487 40.33 11.69 43.25
N GLY A 488 41.35 11.39 44.07
CA GLY A 488 41.22 10.54 45.26
C GLY A 488 41.58 9.06 45.12
N THR A 489 42.77 8.69 45.57
CA THR A 489 43.19 7.29 45.81
C THR A 489 42.89 6.85 47.24
N HIS A 490 42.23 5.70 47.39
CA HIS A 490 42.11 4.85 48.60
C HIS A 490 41.44 5.43 49.88
N PRO A 491 40.84 4.56 50.73
CA PRO A 491 40.14 4.95 51.96
C PRO A 491 41.00 4.78 53.25
N GLY A 492 40.60 5.47 54.32
CA GLY A 492 41.15 5.29 55.67
C GLY A 492 40.09 5.60 56.76
N PRO A 493 39.89 4.76 57.81
CA PRO A 493 38.83 4.95 58.80
C PRO A 493 39.32 5.31 60.23
N ALA A 494 38.98 6.52 60.71
CA ALA A 494 39.04 7.01 62.11
C ALA A 494 38.46 8.45 62.14
N ALA A 495 37.93 9.04 63.22
CA ALA A 495 37.36 8.59 64.50
C ALA A 495 36.44 9.74 65.04
N PRO A 496 35.55 9.55 66.03
CA PRO A 496 34.42 10.47 66.29
C PRO A 496 34.62 11.51 67.41
N THR A 497 33.83 12.59 67.38
CA THR A 497 33.74 13.56 68.50
C THR A 497 32.31 14.08 68.77
N THR A 498 31.88 13.87 70.01
CA THR A 498 30.86 14.58 70.83
C THR A 498 30.85 16.13 70.69
N ARG A 499 29.87 16.97 71.09
CA ARG A 499 28.65 17.00 71.98
C ARG A 499 27.90 18.35 71.67
N ILE A 500 26.70 18.78 72.13
CA ILE A 500 25.46 18.29 72.82
C ILE A 500 24.32 19.34 72.50
N PRO A 501 23.00 19.10 72.68
CA PRO A 501 21.92 19.99 72.14
C PRO A 501 21.10 20.84 73.13
N VAL A 502 20.74 22.07 72.73
CA VAL A 502 19.69 22.99 73.27
C VAL A 502 19.25 23.96 72.15
N GLY A 503 18.02 24.51 72.00
CA GLY A 503 16.72 24.19 72.64
C GLY A 503 15.89 25.40 73.12
N HIS A 504 15.14 26.12 72.27
CA HIS A 504 14.10 27.13 72.65
C HIS A 504 12.98 27.32 71.57
N ALA A 505 11.95 28.13 71.85
CA ALA A 505 10.58 28.00 71.29
C ALA A 505 10.15 28.99 70.16
N ALA A 506 8.90 28.81 69.68
CA ALA A 506 8.22 29.44 68.51
C ALA A 506 7.41 30.72 68.89
N PRO A 507 6.40 31.30 68.14
CA PRO A 507 5.60 30.86 66.96
C PRO A 507 5.43 32.01 65.88
N PRO A 508 4.35 32.19 65.06
CA PRO A 508 3.19 31.35 64.67
C PRO A 508 2.80 31.33 63.15
N SER A 509 1.85 30.44 62.78
CA SER A 509 0.91 30.50 61.61
C SER A 509 1.45 30.58 60.17
N ALA A 510 0.76 30.15 59.10
CA ALA A 510 -0.57 29.52 58.89
C ALA A 510 -0.52 28.75 57.54
N ALA A 511 -1.40 27.81 57.17
CA ALA A 511 -2.43 27.02 57.86
C ALA A 511 -2.61 25.68 57.07
N ALA A 512 -3.34 24.71 57.63
CA ALA A 512 -3.59 23.41 57.01
C ALA A 512 -5.10 23.05 57.03
N THR A 513 -5.51 22.11 56.16
CA THR A 513 -6.81 21.44 56.26
C THR A 513 -6.62 19.93 56.10
N THR A 514 -7.34 19.15 56.92
CA THR A 514 -6.97 17.76 57.27
C THR A 514 -7.92 16.72 56.65
N ARG A 515 -7.97 15.49 57.21
CA ARG A 515 -8.40 14.25 56.55
C ARG A 515 -9.16 13.36 57.56
N ILE A 516 -10.17 12.59 57.11
CA ILE A 516 -10.68 11.33 57.74
C ILE A 516 -11.47 11.56 59.08
N PRO A 517 -12.40 10.68 59.58
CA PRO A 517 -12.82 9.31 59.17
C PRO A 517 -14.34 9.07 58.89
N THR A 518 -14.67 7.79 58.67
CA THR A 518 -15.98 7.07 58.70
C THR A 518 -16.79 7.23 60.00
N GLY A 519 -18.10 6.93 60.11
CA GLY A 519 -19.13 6.43 59.15
C GLY A 519 -20.22 5.57 59.85
N GLY A 520 -21.42 5.35 59.26
CA GLY A 520 -22.39 4.37 59.80
C GLY A 520 -23.87 4.46 59.31
N ALA A 521 -24.52 3.28 59.22
CA ALA A 521 -25.97 2.99 59.09
C ALA A 521 -26.76 3.44 57.82
N ALA A 522 -27.90 2.77 57.56
CA ALA A 522 -28.81 2.94 56.41
C ALA A 522 -30.29 2.75 56.84
N PRO A 523 -31.29 3.06 55.97
CA PRO A 523 -32.03 1.94 55.34
C PRO A 523 -32.37 2.16 53.83
N GLN A 524 -33.23 1.29 53.28
CA GLN A 524 -33.45 1.04 51.84
C GLN A 524 -34.54 1.91 51.15
N LEU A 525 -34.56 1.76 49.80
CA LEU A 525 -35.72 1.53 48.91
C LEU A 525 -36.25 2.66 47.98
N ALA A 526 -36.75 2.19 46.83
CA ALA A 526 -37.48 2.85 45.73
C ALA A 526 -36.70 3.77 44.74
N GLY A 527 -37.10 3.72 43.45
CA GLY A 527 -36.81 4.80 42.47
C GLY A 527 -36.05 4.45 41.17
N SER A 528 -36.55 3.55 40.31
CA SER A 528 -36.00 3.35 38.95
C SER A 528 -36.80 4.09 37.86
N PRO A 529 -36.19 4.97 37.04
CA PRO A 529 -36.74 5.42 35.76
C PRO A 529 -36.17 4.53 34.63
N ARG A 530 -36.82 3.42 34.29
CA ARG A 530 -37.85 3.30 33.24
C ARG A 530 -37.46 3.90 31.88
N ILE A 531 -37.29 3.00 30.93
CA ILE A 531 -37.22 3.22 29.48
C ILE A 531 -38.47 3.97 29.02
N PHE A 532 -38.30 5.01 28.21
CA PHE A 532 -39.38 5.51 27.35
C PHE A 532 -39.32 4.76 26.01
N ARG A 533 -40.35 3.97 25.71
CA ARG A 533 -40.65 3.58 24.32
C ARG A 533 -41.48 4.72 23.73
N GLY A 534 -41.15 5.15 22.50
CA GLY A 534 -42.12 5.82 21.65
C GLY A 534 -42.92 4.76 20.90
N ASP A 535 -44.22 4.94 20.75
CA ASP A 535 -45.12 3.88 20.28
C ASP A 535 -45.07 3.66 18.75
N ASP A 536 -45.03 2.39 18.37
CA ASP A 536 -45.17 1.93 16.98
C ASP A 536 -46.61 2.10 16.47
N SER A 537 -46.97 3.30 16.00
CA SER A 537 -48.30 3.59 15.45
C SER A 537 -48.31 4.53 14.23
N ALA A 538 -47.25 4.47 13.39
CA ALA A 538 -47.13 5.24 12.14
C ALA A 538 -47.10 4.39 10.86
N THR A 539 -47.42 3.09 10.92
CA THR A 539 -47.49 2.18 9.76
C THR A 539 -48.77 2.37 8.93
N ARG A 540 -49.00 3.59 8.42
CA ARG A 540 -50.07 3.89 7.45
C ARG A 540 -49.51 4.17 6.06
N GLN A 541 -49.55 3.12 5.22
CA GLN A 541 -49.78 3.17 3.77
C GLN A 541 -49.07 4.31 3.01
N ILE A 542 -47.79 4.12 2.67
CA ILE A 542 -47.19 4.84 1.54
C ILE A 542 -47.90 4.33 0.25
N PRO A 543 -48.51 5.20 -0.57
CA PRO A 543 -49.20 4.75 -1.78
C PRO A 543 -48.21 4.22 -2.82
N VAL A 544 -48.30 2.93 -3.14
CA VAL A 544 -47.56 2.32 -4.25
C VAL A 544 -48.14 2.86 -5.56
N GLN A 545 -47.47 3.84 -6.17
CA GLN A 545 -47.79 4.24 -7.54
C GLN A 545 -47.49 3.06 -8.48
N LYS A 546 -48.53 2.54 -9.15
CA LYS A 546 -48.35 1.54 -10.21
C LYS A 546 -47.43 2.12 -11.29
N PRO A 547 -46.39 1.39 -11.76
CA PRO A 547 -45.64 1.80 -12.93
C PRO A 547 -46.59 1.86 -14.14
N ARG A 548 -46.60 3.00 -14.84
CA ARG A 548 -47.35 3.14 -16.09
C ARG A 548 -46.61 2.36 -17.18
N ILE A 549 -47.16 1.22 -17.57
CA ILE A 549 -46.69 0.48 -18.75
C ILE A 549 -46.92 1.35 -19.99
N PHE A 550 -45.86 1.93 -20.52
CA PHE A 550 -45.90 2.64 -21.80
C PHE A 550 -45.79 1.61 -22.92
N ARG A 551 -46.88 1.36 -23.64
CA ARG A 551 -46.81 0.61 -24.90
C ARG A 551 -46.17 1.50 -25.97
N PRO A 552 -45.34 0.97 -26.88
CA PRO A 552 -45.03 1.65 -28.13
C PRO A 552 -46.32 1.96 -28.90
N PRO A 553 -46.35 3.04 -29.72
CA PRO A 553 -47.37 3.18 -30.75
C PRO A 553 -47.38 1.93 -31.64
N GLN A 554 -48.57 1.49 -32.04
CA GLN A 554 -48.69 0.49 -33.12
C GLN A 554 -48.58 1.24 -34.45
N ASP A 555 -47.74 0.77 -35.36
CA ASP A 555 -47.69 1.31 -36.72
C ASP A 555 -49.06 1.14 -37.40
N PRO A 556 -49.68 2.22 -37.92
CA PRO A 556 -50.80 2.10 -38.82
C PRO A 556 -50.32 1.56 -40.18
N ARG A 557 -51.09 0.64 -40.76
CA ARG A 557 -51.06 0.32 -42.19
C ARG A 557 -52.22 1.04 -42.88
#